data_AF-A0A935CY43-F1
#
_entry.id   AF-A0A935CY43-F1
#
_cell.length_a   1.000
_cell.length_b   1.000
_cell.length_c   1.000
_cell.angle_alpha   90.00
_cell.angle_beta   90.00
_cell.angle_gamma   90.00
#
_symmetry.space_group_name_H-M   'P 1'
#
loop_
_entity.id
_entity.type
_entity.pdbx_description
1 polymer ?
#
loop_
_entity_poly.entity_id
_entity_poly.type
_entity_poly.pdbx_seq_one_letter_code
_entity_poly.pdbx_strand_id
1 'polypeptide(L)'
;MKRFLSILSIIFLSLNVSLGQQSFKVTHLPLDAKMDAGIPGNLNTGQKMNDLSWAWQSNVACFVQTQQKKFTGNHVLYSIDVPSGYEYEITVTPKDPSLNLSLYGYMVGEISDNNIVPRLSSCIRCEADFKWDYKKRGLVQDHSRTIKYILATTQPYKAIIGVVGAEGLAEGDFVLRFKRK
;
A
#
# COMPACT_ATOMS: atom_id res chain seq x y z
N MET A 1 -27.06 56.50 40.46
CA MET A 1 -25.97 56.09 39.54
C MET A 1 -25.77 54.58 39.65
N LYS A 2 -26.30 53.78 38.71
CA LYS A 2 -26.13 52.32 38.69
C LYS A 2 -25.13 51.96 37.59
N ARG A 3 -23.96 51.45 37.98
CA ARG A 3 -22.93 50.97 37.05
C ARG A 3 -23.28 49.55 36.61
N PHE A 4 -23.57 49.36 35.33
CA PHE A 4 -23.74 48.04 34.71
C PHE A 4 -22.36 47.44 34.45
N LEU A 5 -22.09 46.30 35.08
CA LEU A 5 -20.90 45.49 34.88
C LEU A 5 -21.12 44.64 33.62
N SER A 6 -20.39 44.91 32.54
CA SER A 6 -20.49 44.15 31.29
C SER A 6 -19.53 42.96 31.36
N ILE A 7 -20.08 41.75 31.43
CA ILE A 7 -19.33 40.48 31.44
C ILE A 7 -19.08 40.09 29.99
N LEU A 8 -17.83 40.17 29.55
CA LEU A 8 -17.38 39.76 28.23
C LEU A 8 -17.18 38.23 28.22
N SER A 9 -18.19 37.48 27.76
CA SER A 9 -18.08 36.03 27.51
C SER A 9 -17.19 35.77 26.29
N ILE A 10 -16.00 35.22 26.52
CA ILE A 10 -15.11 34.70 25.48
C ILE A 10 -15.68 33.35 25.01
N ILE A 11 -16.28 33.34 23.82
CA ILE A 11 -16.74 32.12 23.15
C ILE A 11 -15.52 31.46 22.50
N PHE A 12 -15.03 30.36 23.08
CA PHE A 12 -14.03 29.49 22.45
C PHE A 12 -14.70 28.68 21.34
N LEU A 13 -14.48 29.08 20.09
CA LEU A 13 -14.93 28.35 18.91
C LEU A 13 -14.01 27.13 18.69
N SER A 14 -14.45 25.93 19.06
CA SER A 14 -13.74 24.70 18.76
C SER A 14 -13.86 24.38 17.26
N LEU A 15 -12.76 24.60 16.52
CA LEU A 15 -12.61 24.13 15.15
C LEU A 15 -12.53 22.60 15.14
N ASN A 16 -13.64 21.96 14.78
CA ASN A 16 -13.65 20.55 14.42
C ASN A 16 -13.00 20.39 13.04
N VAL A 17 -11.70 20.12 12.99
CA VAL A 17 -11.03 19.71 11.75
C VAL A 17 -11.51 18.30 11.42
N SER A 18 -12.43 18.19 10.46
CA SER A 18 -12.82 16.90 9.89
C SER A 18 -11.63 16.34 9.09
N LEU A 19 -10.97 15.31 9.63
CA LEU A 19 -9.96 14.55 8.88
C LEU A 19 -10.70 13.74 7.80
N GLY A 20 -10.91 14.35 6.63
CA GLY A 20 -11.39 13.64 5.45
C GLY A 20 -10.45 12.47 5.14
N GLN A 21 -11.01 11.27 5.02
CA GLN A 21 -10.21 10.08 4.76
C GLN A 21 -9.73 10.07 3.31
N GLN A 22 -8.42 9.89 3.10
CA GLN A 22 -7.77 9.98 1.80
C GLN A 22 -8.22 8.83 0.87
N SER A 23 -8.57 9.15 -0.38
CA SER A 23 -8.88 8.16 -1.42
C SER A 23 -7.68 7.94 -2.35
N PHE A 24 -7.58 6.72 -2.90
CA PHE A 24 -6.49 6.32 -3.79
C PHE A 24 -7.01 5.81 -5.12
N LYS A 25 -6.38 6.26 -6.21
CA LYS A 25 -6.60 5.70 -7.54
C LYS A 25 -5.99 4.29 -7.59
N VAL A 26 -6.78 3.32 -8.05
CA VAL A 26 -6.33 1.95 -8.30
C VAL A 26 -6.37 1.69 -9.80
N THR A 27 -5.24 1.29 -10.37
CA THR A 27 -5.14 0.96 -11.81
C THR A 27 -5.33 -0.53 -12.00
N HIS A 28 -6.41 -0.93 -12.68
CA HIS A 28 -6.62 -2.34 -13.00
C HIS A 28 -5.65 -2.82 -14.07
N LEU A 29 -4.96 -3.92 -13.80
CA LEU A 29 -4.04 -4.58 -14.72
C LEU A 29 -4.68 -5.88 -15.20
N PRO A 30 -5.11 -5.96 -16.48
CA PRO A 30 -5.53 -7.23 -17.04
C PRO A 30 -4.32 -8.17 -17.08
N LEU A 31 -4.44 -9.34 -16.45
CA LEU A 31 -3.40 -10.36 -16.45
C LEU A 31 -3.43 -11.10 -17.79
N ASP A 32 -2.82 -10.49 -18.81
CA ASP A 32 -2.62 -11.07 -20.14
C ASP A 32 -1.13 -11.38 -20.40
N ALA A 33 -0.77 -11.73 -21.64
CA ALA A 33 0.58 -12.10 -22.04
C ALA A 33 1.67 -11.03 -21.74
N LYS A 34 1.31 -9.80 -21.34
CA LYS A 34 2.25 -8.74 -20.93
C LYS A 34 2.91 -8.98 -19.56
N MET A 35 2.43 -9.95 -18.78
CA MET A 35 3.00 -10.29 -17.46
C MET A 35 4.51 -10.65 -17.54
N ASP A 36 4.93 -11.35 -18.60
CA ASP A 36 6.32 -11.76 -18.79
C ASP A 36 7.23 -10.60 -19.20
N ALA A 37 6.69 -9.61 -19.93
CA ALA A 37 7.44 -8.44 -20.38
C ALA A 37 7.71 -7.45 -19.22
N GLY A 38 6.85 -7.43 -18.21
CA GLY A 38 6.89 -6.50 -17.09
C GLY A 38 6.19 -5.17 -17.42
N ILE A 39 5.52 -4.62 -16.42
CA ILE A 39 4.68 -3.43 -16.53
C ILE A 39 5.46 -2.24 -15.96
N PRO A 40 5.81 -1.24 -16.79
CA PRO A 40 6.51 -0.06 -16.29
C PRO A 40 5.58 0.80 -15.44
N GLY A 41 6.13 1.43 -14.41
CA GLY A 41 5.43 2.40 -13.57
C GLY A 41 6.38 3.45 -12.99
N ASN A 42 5.81 4.48 -12.39
CA ASN A 42 6.57 5.54 -11.71
C ASN A 42 5.87 5.95 -10.41
N LEU A 43 6.63 6.12 -9.33
CA LEU A 43 6.12 6.52 -8.02
C LEU A 43 5.41 7.90 -8.03
N ASN A 44 5.74 8.79 -8.97
CA ASN A 44 5.13 10.11 -9.10
C ASN A 44 3.65 10.06 -9.53
N THR A 45 3.18 8.92 -10.06
CA THR A 45 1.76 8.68 -10.38
C THR A 45 0.93 8.29 -9.16
N GLY A 46 1.61 8.01 -8.05
CA GLY A 46 1.02 7.70 -6.76
C GLY A 46 0.91 8.94 -5.87
N GLN A 47 0.61 8.71 -4.59
CA GLN A 47 0.55 9.75 -3.58
C GLN A 47 0.95 9.20 -2.21
N LYS A 48 1.41 10.06 -1.31
CA LYS A 48 1.71 9.66 0.07
C LYS A 48 0.43 9.26 0.80
N MET A 49 0.52 8.24 1.64
CA MET A 49 -0.57 7.82 2.50
C MET A 49 -0.32 8.33 3.92
N ASN A 50 -1.18 9.23 4.39
CA ASN A 50 -1.00 9.87 5.69
C ASN A 50 -1.27 8.92 6.86
N ASP A 51 -2.16 7.95 6.66
CA ASP A 51 -2.51 6.93 7.65
C ASP A 51 -2.08 5.55 7.15
N LEU A 52 -1.08 4.96 7.80
CA LEU A 52 -0.62 3.60 7.53
C LEU A 52 -1.15 2.59 8.55
N SER A 53 -1.99 3.03 9.50
CA SER A 53 -2.41 2.21 10.63
C SER A 53 -3.14 0.94 10.25
N TRP A 54 -3.85 0.97 9.11
CA TRP A 54 -4.47 -0.20 8.47
C TRP A 54 -3.53 -1.40 8.38
N ALA A 55 -2.24 -1.18 8.16
CA ALA A 55 -1.31 -2.26 7.83
C ALA A 55 -0.95 -3.17 9.01
N TRP A 56 -1.02 -2.67 10.25
CA TRP A 56 -0.69 -3.43 11.46
C TRP A 56 -1.89 -3.70 12.36
N GLN A 57 -3.11 -3.45 11.87
CA GLN A 57 -4.31 -3.92 12.56
C GLN A 57 -4.36 -5.45 12.51
N SER A 58 -4.78 -6.11 13.60
CA SER A 58 -4.72 -7.57 13.73
C SER A 58 -5.51 -8.35 12.68
N ASN A 59 -6.51 -7.70 12.07
CA ASN A 59 -7.38 -8.22 11.01
C ASN A 59 -6.84 -7.98 9.58
N VAL A 60 -5.68 -7.32 9.44
CA VAL A 60 -4.97 -7.14 8.17
C VAL A 60 -3.55 -7.70 8.26
N ALA A 61 -2.79 -7.25 9.27
CA ALA A 61 -1.44 -7.71 9.60
C ALA A 61 -0.47 -7.82 8.42
N CYS A 62 -0.44 -6.80 7.55
CA CYS A 62 0.41 -6.78 6.36
C CYS A 62 1.89 -6.58 6.68
N PHE A 63 2.18 -5.58 7.51
CA PHE A 63 3.51 -5.29 8.01
C PHE A 63 3.40 -4.64 9.39
N VAL A 64 4.42 -4.82 10.21
CA VAL A 64 4.42 -4.32 11.59
C VAL A 64 4.75 -2.84 11.66
N GLN A 65 4.23 -2.15 12.67
CA GLN A 65 4.40 -0.69 12.83
C GLN A 65 5.86 -0.23 12.83
N THR A 66 6.79 -1.02 13.37
CA THR A 66 8.23 -0.67 13.40
C THR A 66 8.83 -0.55 11.99
N GLN A 67 8.17 -1.11 10.98
CA GLN A 67 8.57 -1.08 9.57
C GLN A 67 7.92 0.05 8.78
N GLN A 68 7.07 0.87 9.41
CA GLN A 68 6.31 1.97 8.80
C GLN A 68 7.16 2.84 7.86
N LYS A 69 8.38 3.22 8.27
CA LYS A 69 9.26 4.10 7.48
C LYS A 69 9.55 3.56 6.07
N LYS A 70 9.41 2.27 5.83
CA LYS A 70 9.61 1.64 4.53
C LYS A 70 8.43 1.84 3.58
N PHE A 71 7.34 2.43 4.06
CA PHE A 71 6.09 2.61 3.35
C PHE A 71 5.56 4.05 3.40
N THR A 72 6.41 5.05 3.72
CA THR A 72 5.98 6.46 3.90
C THR A 72 6.07 7.32 2.64
N GLY A 73 6.61 6.79 1.54
CA GLY A 73 6.68 7.47 0.25
C GLY A 73 5.35 7.45 -0.51
N ASN A 74 5.43 7.68 -1.81
CA ASN A 74 4.25 7.57 -2.67
C ASN A 74 3.85 6.11 -2.84
N HIS A 75 2.54 5.85 -2.78
CA HIS A 75 1.92 4.56 -3.06
C HIS A 75 1.29 4.61 -4.44
N VAL A 76 1.68 3.69 -5.31
CA VAL A 76 1.02 3.43 -6.60
C VAL A 76 0.23 2.13 -6.46
N LEU A 77 -1.09 2.21 -6.59
CA LEU A 77 -1.96 1.06 -6.38
C LEU A 77 -2.41 0.46 -7.72
N TYR A 78 -2.30 -0.86 -7.79
CA TYR A 78 -2.79 -1.67 -8.89
C TYR A 78 -3.82 -2.66 -8.37
N SER A 79 -4.72 -3.11 -9.24
CA SER A 79 -5.55 -4.28 -8.97
C SER A 79 -5.37 -5.34 -10.04
N ILE A 80 -5.49 -6.59 -9.62
CA ILE A 80 -5.52 -7.75 -10.51
C ILE A 80 -6.67 -8.66 -10.15
N ASP A 81 -7.09 -9.46 -11.12
CA ASP A 81 -7.97 -10.58 -10.90
C ASP A 81 -7.13 -11.79 -10.50
N VAL A 82 -7.57 -12.51 -9.47
CA VAL A 82 -6.93 -13.73 -9.01
C VAL A 82 -7.92 -14.88 -9.22
N PRO A 83 -7.90 -15.55 -10.39
CA PRO A 83 -8.78 -16.68 -10.64
C PRO A 83 -8.53 -17.83 -9.67
N SER A 84 -9.59 -18.59 -9.40
CA SER A 84 -9.49 -19.81 -8.60
C SER A 84 -8.49 -20.80 -9.19
N GLY A 85 -7.67 -21.40 -8.34
CA GLY A 85 -6.61 -22.34 -8.70
C GLY A 85 -5.28 -21.70 -9.08
N TYR A 86 -5.13 -20.37 -9.01
CA TYR A 86 -3.86 -19.69 -9.34
C TYR A 86 -3.22 -19.01 -8.13
N GLU A 87 -1.89 -19.09 -8.08
CA GLU A 87 -1.03 -18.27 -7.22
C GLU A 87 -0.22 -17.30 -8.09
N TYR A 88 -0.07 -16.07 -7.62
CA TYR A 88 0.84 -15.09 -8.20
C TYR A 88 2.01 -14.77 -7.26
N GLU A 89 3.20 -14.79 -7.84
CA GLU A 89 4.40 -14.17 -7.29
C GLU A 89 4.59 -12.83 -8.01
N ILE A 90 4.71 -11.76 -7.24
CA ILE A 90 4.71 -10.39 -7.77
C ILE A 90 6.00 -9.73 -7.34
N THR A 91 6.75 -9.21 -8.31
CA THR A 91 8.06 -8.60 -8.10
C THR A 91 8.07 -7.18 -8.63
N VAL A 92 8.54 -6.24 -7.81
CA VAL A 92 8.89 -4.90 -8.27
C VAL A 92 10.41 -4.76 -8.31
N THR A 93 10.91 -4.14 -9.37
CA THR A 93 12.33 -3.81 -9.54
C THR A 93 12.44 -2.34 -9.92
N PRO A 94 13.12 -1.49 -9.12
CA PRO A 94 13.40 -0.12 -9.54
C PRO A 94 14.36 -0.13 -10.73
N LYS A 95 14.18 0.80 -11.68
CA LYS A 95 15.13 0.95 -12.80
C LYS A 95 16.47 1.52 -12.34
N ASP A 96 16.46 2.36 -11.30
CA ASP A 96 17.66 2.78 -10.58
C ASP A 96 17.84 1.92 -9.31
N PRO A 97 18.87 1.06 -9.23
CA PRO A 97 19.12 0.20 -8.08
C PRO A 97 19.39 0.95 -6.76
N SER A 98 19.63 2.27 -6.80
CA SER A 98 19.80 3.09 -5.60
C SER A 98 18.46 3.36 -4.89
N LEU A 99 17.34 3.25 -5.60
CA LEU A 99 16.01 3.52 -5.07
C LEU A 99 15.55 2.39 -4.16
N ASN A 100 15.05 2.77 -2.97
CA ASN A 100 14.53 1.82 -2.01
C ASN A 100 13.00 1.73 -2.13
N LEU A 101 12.53 0.69 -2.80
CA LEU A 101 11.11 0.39 -2.91
C LEU A 101 10.69 -0.65 -1.87
N SER A 102 9.41 -0.61 -1.55
CA SER A 102 8.67 -1.65 -0.82
C SER A 102 7.48 -2.08 -1.66
N LEU A 103 7.03 -3.30 -1.42
CA LEU A 103 5.89 -3.91 -2.09
C LEU A 103 4.96 -4.49 -1.03
N TYR A 104 3.66 -4.27 -1.19
CA TYR A 104 2.66 -5.07 -0.48
C TYR A 104 1.57 -5.49 -1.45
N GLY A 105 0.85 -6.54 -1.08
CA GLY A 105 -0.35 -6.96 -1.77
C GLY A 105 -1.33 -7.61 -0.82
N TYR A 106 -2.61 -7.40 -1.06
CA TYR A 106 -3.66 -8.00 -0.25
C TYR A 106 -4.86 -8.40 -1.08
N MET A 107 -5.60 -9.39 -0.60
CA MET A 107 -6.74 -9.98 -1.29
C MET A 107 -8.07 -9.59 -0.67
N VAL A 108 -9.05 -9.31 -1.52
CA VAL A 108 -10.44 -9.00 -1.18
C VAL A 108 -11.39 -9.78 -2.09
N GLY A 109 -12.66 -9.93 -1.67
CA GLY A 109 -13.72 -10.49 -2.51
C GLY A 109 -13.94 -9.64 -3.77
N GLU A 110 -14.61 -8.52 -3.59
CA GLU A 110 -14.77 -7.48 -4.59
C GLU A 110 -14.05 -6.21 -4.16
N ILE A 111 -13.53 -5.44 -5.11
CA ILE A 111 -12.92 -4.14 -4.80
C ILE A 111 -14.04 -3.12 -4.57
N SER A 112 -13.95 -2.46 -3.42
CA SER A 112 -14.82 -1.35 -3.07
C SER A 112 -14.01 -0.30 -2.36
N ASP A 113 -14.56 0.89 -2.33
CA ASP A 113 -14.05 2.03 -1.60
C ASP A 113 -13.60 1.69 -0.15
N ASN A 114 -14.37 0.88 0.57
CA ASN A 114 -14.10 0.53 1.97
C ASN A 114 -13.01 -0.54 2.17
N ASN A 115 -12.48 -1.11 1.08
CA ASN A 115 -11.38 -2.08 1.15
C ASN A 115 -10.18 -1.66 0.29
N ILE A 116 -10.13 -0.38 -0.08
CA ILE A 116 -8.94 0.27 -0.61
C ILE A 116 -8.25 1.00 0.54
N VAL A 117 -6.97 0.73 0.74
CA VAL A 117 -6.14 1.42 1.72
C VAL A 117 -6.18 2.95 1.53
N PRO A 118 -6.24 3.73 2.62
CA PRO A 118 -6.09 3.34 4.02
C PRO A 118 -7.39 2.84 4.71
N ARG A 119 -8.51 2.70 3.99
CA ARG A 119 -9.80 2.27 4.59
C ARG A 119 -9.91 0.77 4.85
N LEU A 120 -8.93 -0.01 4.41
CA LEU A 120 -8.91 -1.45 4.56
C LEU A 120 -9.04 -1.85 6.04
N SER A 121 -10.16 -2.47 6.39
CA SER A 121 -10.41 -2.99 7.73
C SER A 121 -10.16 -4.48 7.84
N SER A 122 -10.20 -5.26 6.75
CA SER A 122 -9.81 -6.66 6.76
C SER A 122 -9.47 -7.13 5.35
N CYS A 123 -8.68 -8.19 5.26
CA CYS A 123 -8.37 -8.85 3.99
C CYS A 123 -8.28 -10.36 4.19
N ILE A 124 -8.41 -11.11 3.10
CA ILE A 124 -8.27 -12.57 3.11
C ILE A 124 -6.82 -12.97 3.36
N ARG A 125 -5.89 -12.18 2.82
CA ARG A 125 -4.45 -12.36 2.94
C ARG A 125 -3.76 -11.03 2.67
N CYS A 126 -2.66 -10.79 3.37
CA CYS A 126 -1.76 -9.67 3.12
C CYS A 126 -0.32 -10.16 3.13
N GLU A 127 0.48 -9.65 2.20
CA GLU A 127 1.89 -10.01 2.04
C GLU A 127 2.66 -8.73 1.76
N ALA A 128 3.87 -8.62 2.31
CA ALA A 128 4.71 -7.45 2.11
C ALA A 128 6.19 -7.84 2.04
N ASP A 129 6.94 -7.12 1.22
CA ASP A 129 8.40 -7.22 1.15
C ASP A 129 9.04 -5.84 1.07
N PHE A 130 10.15 -5.70 1.78
CA PHE A 130 10.84 -4.44 2.01
C PHE A 130 12.30 -4.70 2.39
N LYS A 131 13.14 -3.66 2.33
CA LYS A 131 14.56 -3.77 2.67
C LYS A 131 14.74 -4.27 4.11
N TRP A 132 15.60 -5.26 4.36
CA TRP A 132 15.84 -5.75 5.71
C TRP A 132 16.67 -4.77 6.53
N ASP A 133 16.42 -4.71 7.85
CA ASP A 133 17.21 -3.88 8.78
C ASP A 133 18.57 -4.52 9.11
N TYR A 134 18.72 -5.81 8.84
CA TYR A 134 19.92 -6.58 9.12
C TYR A 134 20.15 -7.65 8.04
N LYS A 135 21.40 -8.08 7.91
CA LYS A 135 21.76 -9.18 7.01
C LYS A 135 21.19 -10.49 7.55
N LYS A 136 20.40 -11.18 6.75
CA LYS A 136 19.94 -12.54 7.06
C LYS A 136 21.03 -13.54 6.70
N ARG A 137 21.30 -14.49 7.59
CA ARG A 137 22.38 -15.47 7.42
C ARG A 137 22.19 -16.26 6.11
N GLY A 138 23.22 -16.26 5.26
CA GLY A 138 23.20 -17.00 3.99
C GLY A 138 22.30 -16.40 2.91
N LEU A 139 21.76 -15.20 3.12
CA LEU A 139 20.92 -14.52 2.14
C LEU A 139 21.52 -13.17 1.76
N VAL A 140 21.44 -12.84 0.47
CA VAL A 140 21.73 -11.52 -0.07
C VAL A 140 20.41 -10.93 -0.55
N GLN A 141 20.09 -9.72 -0.11
CA GLN A 141 18.94 -8.98 -0.63
C GLN A 141 19.42 -8.08 -1.76
N ASP A 142 18.73 -8.15 -2.90
CA ASP A 142 18.93 -7.22 -4.01
C ASP A 142 18.01 -5.99 -3.88
N HIS A 143 17.91 -5.21 -4.96
CA HIS A 143 17.06 -4.01 -5.03
C HIS A 143 15.60 -4.33 -5.38
N SER A 144 15.25 -5.59 -5.67
CA SER A 144 13.89 -6.02 -5.96
C SER A 144 13.12 -6.33 -4.67
N ARG A 145 11.79 -6.28 -4.74
CA ARG A 145 10.90 -6.77 -3.68
C ARG A 145 9.90 -7.72 -4.27
N THR A 146 9.68 -8.85 -3.59
CA THR A 146 8.81 -9.92 -4.07
C THR A 146 7.84 -10.35 -2.98
N ILE A 147 6.55 -10.29 -3.29
CA ILE A 147 5.49 -10.92 -2.49
C ILE A 147 5.04 -12.21 -3.15
N LYS A 148 4.67 -13.20 -2.34
CA LYS A 148 4.26 -14.54 -2.77
C LYS A 148 2.90 -14.88 -2.17
N TYR A 149 2.33 -16.02 -2.54
CA TYR A 149 1.09 -16.51 -1.94
C TYR A 149 -0.14 -15.63 -2.18
N ILE A 150 -0.14 -14.78 -3.21
CA ILE A 150 -1.38 -14.16 -3.70
C ILE A 150 -2.18 -15.24 -4.43
N LEU A 151 -2.93 -16.02 -3.65
CA LEU A 151 -3.48 -17.33 -4.02
C LEU A 151 -4.98 -17.38 -3.78
N ALA A 152 -5.72 -17.73 -4.81
CA ALA A 152 -7.13 -18.09 -4.74
C ALA A 152 -7.28 -19.61 -4.87
N THR A 153 -7.60 -20.32 -3.78
CA THR A 153 -7.68 -21.80 -3.80
C THR A 153 -8.95 -22.32 -4.48
N THR A 154 -10.11 -21.85 -4.02
CA THR A 154 -11.41 -22.39 -4.44
C THR A 154 -12.35 -21.37 -5.05
N GLN A 155 -12.23 -20.10 -4.65
CA GLN A 155 -13.04 -18.99 -5.17
C GLN A 155 -12.13 -17.92 -5.74
N PRO A 156 -12.51 -17.26 -6.85
CA PRO A 156 -11.76 -16.14 -7.39
C PRO A 156 -11.81 -14.95 -6.43
N TYR A 157 -10.77 -14.14 -6.45
CA TYR A 157 -10.64 -12.93 -5.65
C TYR A 157 -10.07 -11.80 -6.49
N LYS A 158 -10.02 -10.61 -5.92
CA LYS A 158 -9.22 -9.50 -6.42
C LYS A 158 -8.03 -9.30 -5.49
N ALA A 159 -6.89 -8.89 -6.03
CA ALA A 159 -5.77 -8.43 -5.22
C ALA A 159 -5.47 -6.97 -5.52
N ILE A 160 -5.17 -6.19 -4.48
CA ILE A 160 -4.62 -4.84 -4.58
C ILE A 160 -3.12 -4.92 -4.28
N ILE A 161 -2.31 -4.29 -5.12
CA ILE A 161 -0.85 -4.29 -5.05
C ILE A 161 -0.39 -2.85 -4.87
N GLY A 162 0.37 -2.57 -3.82
CA GLY A 162 0.99 -1.27 -3.57
C GLY A 162 2.48 -1.31 -3.83
N VAL A 163 2.94 -0.55 -4.82
CA VAL A 163 4.35 -0.21 -4.98
C VAL A 163 4.61 1.09 -4.23
N VAL A 164 5.57 1.08 -3.31
CA VAL A 164 5.78 2.18 -2.37
C VAL A 164 7.23 2.61 -2.30
N GLY A 165 7.46 3.92 -2.26
CA GLY A 165 8.77 4.46 -1.90
C GLY A 165 9.04 4.36 -0.39
N ALA A 166 10.24 3.93 0.00
CA ALA A 166 10.66 3.99 1.40
C ALA A 166 11.11 5.40 1.79
N GLU A 167 11.03 5.72 3.08
CA GLU A 167 11.59 6.95 3.69
C GLU A 167 11.09 8.25 3.01
N GLY A 168 9.84 8.25 2.56
CA GLY A 168 9.21 9.40 1.92
C GLY A 168 9.52 9.56 0.43
N LEU A 169 10.23 8.61 -0.20
CA LEU A 169 10.54 8.60 -1.63
C LEU A 169 9.26 8.74 -2.48
N ALA A 170 9.21 9.78 -3.31
CA ALA A 170 8.01 10.15 -4.06
C ALA A 170 8.13 9.88 -5.58
N GLU A 171 9.34 9.66 -6.08
CA GLU A 171 9.62 9.53 -7.50
C GLU A 171 10.56 8.35 -7.77
N GLY A 172 10.48 7.81 -8.98
CA GLY A 172 11.33 6.70 -9.39
C GLY A 172 10.60 5.75 -10.32
N ASP A 173 11.27 5.41 -11.42
CA ASP A 173 10.80 4.40 -12.35
C ASP A 173 10.99 2.99 -11.78
N PHE A 174 10.01 2.12 -12.05
CA PHE A 174 10.07 0.71 -11.71
C PHE A 174 9.43 -0.16 -12.79
N VAL A 175 9.68 -1.46 -12.68
CA VAL A 175 9.01 -2.51 -13.45
C VAL A 175 8.35 -3.48 -12.48
N LEU A 176 7.05 -3.71 -12.69
CA LEU A 176 6.25 -4.68 -11.95
C LEU A 176 6.07 -5.94 -12.79
N ARG A 177 6.43 -7.10 -12.26
CA ARG A 177 6.33 -8.41 -12.92
C ARG A 177 5.43 -9.32 -12.13
N PHE A 178 4.68 -10.15 -12.85
CA PHE A 178 3.78 -11.12 -12.27
C PHE A 178 4.15 -12.49 -12.83
N LYS A 179 4.37 -13.45 -11.95
CA LYS A 179 4.61 -14.84 -12.31
C LYS A 179 3.47 -15.68 -11.74
N ARG A 180 2.69 -16.27 -12.63
CA ARG A 180 1.70 -17.28 -12.25
C ARG A 180 2.42 -18.59 -11.91
N LYS A 181 2.02 -19.23 -10.82
CA LYS A 181 2.42 -20.58 -10.44
C LYS A 181 1.28 -21.56 -10.64
#